data_AF-A0AAN6KRL1-F1
#
_entry.id   AF-A0AAN6KRL1-F1
#
_cell.length_a   1.000
_cell.length_b   1.000
_cell.length_c   1.000
_cell.angle_alpha   90.00
_cell.angle_beta   90.00
_cell.angle_gamma   90.00
#
_symmetry.space_group_name_H-M   'P 1'
#
loop_
_entity.id
_entity.type
_entity.pdbx_description
1 polymer ?
#
loop_
_entity_poly.entity_id
_entity_poly.type
_entity_poly.pdbx_seq_one_letter_code
_entity_poly.pdbx_strand_id
1 'polypeptide(L)'
;MLMSGSVSRKTIGDKELRDLGTNLPFTREPDLGLALVVKSYLDELSNEPSKRQDITRWFNYVTDMEGDLQKAWKMWACVNAGVQAAETSIIGESVKKMFRNADKWLQEKIATAAASNGLV
;
A
#
# COMPACT_ATOMS: atom_id res chain seq x y z
N MET A 1 6.74 -15.83 -19.28
CA MET A 1 6.34 -14.66 -20.08
C MET A 1 5.06 -14.10 -19.50
N LEU A 2 5.16 -12.93 -18.87
CA LEU A 2 4.04 -12.15 -18.36
C LEU A 2 3.24 -11.55 -19.53
N MET A 3 1.93 -11.34 -19.32
CA MET A 3 0.96 -10.63 -20.19
C MET A 3 0.19 -11.48 -21.22
N SER A 4 -0.63 -12.41 -20.75
CA SER A 4 -1.83 -12.84 -21.50
C SER A 4 -3.03 -12.93 -20.56
N GLY A 5 -3.34 -11.81 -19.91
CA GLY A 5 -4.67 -11.56 -19.37
C GLY A 5 -5.55 -11.10 -20.53
N SER A 6 -6.44 -11.97 -20.99
CA SER A 6 -7.40 -11.70 -22.05
C SER A 6 -8.45 -10.67 -21.59
N VAL A 7 -8.08 -9.39 -21.60
CA VAL A 7 -9.04 -8.29 -21.65
C VAL A 7 -9.69 -8.34 -23.03
N SER A 8 -10.99 -8.62 -23.09
CA SER A 8 -11.77 -8.53 -24.31
C SER A 8 -11.76 -7.09 -24.83
N ARG A 9 -10.91 -6.82 -25.83
CA ARG A 9 -10.84 -5.53 -26.54
C ARG A 9 -12.11 -5.20 -27.33
N LYS A 10 -13.08 -6.12 -27.41
CA LYS A 10 -14.34 -5.91 -28.13
C LYS A 10 -15.36 -5.08 -27.36
N THR A 11 -15.18 -4.93 -26.04
CA THR A 11 -16.17 -4.30 -25.14
C THR A 11 -15.72 -2.96 -24.56
N ILE A 12 -14.43 -2.63 -24.65
CA ILE A 12 -13.86 -1.37 -24.14
C ILE A 12 -13.40 -0.57 -25.36
N GLY A 13 -13.94 0.64 -25.54
CA GLY A 13 -13.59 1.50 -26.66
C GLY A 13 -12.16 2.03 -26.57
N ASP A 14 -11.61 2.45 -27.70
CA ASP A 14 -10.23 2.96 -27.81
C ASP A 14 -9.96 4.13 -26.85
N LYS A 15 -10.98 4.95 -26.57
CA LYS A 15 -10.89 6.06 -25.62
C LYS A 15 -10.67 5.55 -24.20
N GLU A 16 -11.43 4.56 -23.73
CA GLU A 16 -11.27 4.02 -22.38
C GLU A 16 -9.94 3.29 -22.22
N LEU A 17 -9.46 2.58 -23.24
CA LEU A 17 -8.14 1.94 -23.21
C LEU A 17 -7.01 2.97 -23.17
N ARG A 18 -7.13 4.07 -23.91
CA ARG A 18 -6.15 5.16 -23.89
C ARG A 18 -6.16 5.88 -22.55
N ASP A 19 -7.34 6.23 -22.05
CA ASP A 19 -7.51 6.90 -20.77
C ASP A 19 -6.98 6.01 -19.62
N LEU A 20 -7.27 4.71 -19.65
CA LEU A 20 -6.69 3.73 -18.73
C LEU A 20 -5.16 3.73 -18.84
N GLY A 21 -4.62 3.62 -20.06
CA GLY A 21 -3.17 3.62 -20.31
C GLY A 21 -2.45 4.87 -19.79
N THR A 22 -3.04 6.04 -19.95
CA THR A 22 -2.50 7.31 -19.42
C THR A 22 -2.63 7.47 -17.92
N ASN A 23 -3.61 6.80 -17.31
CA ASN A 23 -3.82 6.81 -15.86
C ASN A 23 -3.02 5.74 -15.13
N LEU A 24 -2.40 4.81 -15.86
CA LEU A 24 -1.49 3.85 -15.25
C LEU A 24 -0.27 4.62 -14.70
N PRO A 25 0.13 4.38 -13.44
CA PRO A 25 1.15 5.18 -12.76
C PRO A 25 2.58 4.93 -13.28
N PHE A 26 2.76 4.26 -14.43
CA PHE A 26 4.06 3.91 -15.00
C PHE A 26 4.79 5.10 -15.65
N THR A 27 4.09 6.22 -15.91
CA THR A 27 4.68 7.44 -16.47
C THR A 27 5.07 8.46 -15.42
N ARG A 28 4.68 8.27 -14.16
CA ARG A 28 5.05 9.15 -13.04
C ARG A 28 6.31 8.60 -12.38
N GLU A 29 7.23 9.50 -12.02
CA GLU A 29 8.38 9.09 -11.22
C GLU A 29 7.89 8.42 -9.92
N PRO A 30 8.50 7.29 -9.53
CA PRO A 30 8.16 6.66 -8.27
C PRO A 30 8.41 7.65 -7.13
N ASP A 31 7.37 7.93 -6.34
CA ASP A 31 7.46 8.86 -5.22
C ASP A 31 8.34 8.28 -4.11
N LEU A 32 9.64 8.60 -4.20
CA LEU A 32 10.65 8.17 -3.25
C LEU A 32 10.38 8.75 -1.85
N GLY A 33 9.78 9.95 -1.79
CA GLY A 33 9.43 10.61 -0.54
C GLY A 33 8.38 9.81 0.22
N LEU A 34 7.29 9.44 -0.45
CA LEU A 34 6.27 8.56 0.11
C LEU A 34 6.84 7.22 0.59
N ALA A 35 7.71 6.61 -0.22
CA ALA A 35 8.34 5.33 0.15
C ALA A 35 9.17 5.45 1.43
N LEU A 36 9.93 6.54 1.59
CA LEU A 36 10.70 6.81 2.80
C LEU A 36 9.80 7.07 4.01
N VAL A 37 8.75 7.87 3.85
CA VAL A 37 7.77 8.15 4.92
C VAL A 37 7.11 6.86 5.41
N VAL A 38 6.60 6.04 4.49
CA VAL A 38 5.94 4.77 4.83
C VAL A 38 6.93 3.83 5.52
N LYS A 39 8.16 3.72 5.02
CA LYS A 39 9.21 2.90 5.65
C LYS A 39 9.48 3.37 7.07
N SER A 40 9.76 4.66 7.27
CA SER A 40 10.04 5.23 8.59
C SER A 40 8.89 5.01 9.56
N TYR A 41 7.64 5.14 9.09
CA TYR A 41 6.47 4.86 9.91
C TYR A 41 6.37 3.38 10.32
N LEU A 42 6.60 2.45 9.39
CA LEU A 42 6.59 1.02 9.68
C LEU A 42 7.72 0.59 10.62
N ASP A 43 8.90 1.20 10.48
CA ASP A 43 10.03 0.98 11.38
C ASP A 43 9.64 1.37 12.83
N GLU A 44 8.98 2.52 13.00
CA GLU A 44 8.51 2.95 14.33
C GLU A 44 7.33 2.11 14.85
N LEU A 45 6.43 1.64 13.99
CA LEU A 45 5.40 0.67 14.42
C LEU A 45 5.99 -0.64 14.94
N SER A 46 7.13 -1.05 14.39
CA SER A 46 7.85 -2.26 14.79
C SER A 46 8.48 -2.13 16.17
N ASN A 47 8.82 -0.92 16.60
CA ASN A 47 9.33 -0.62 17.95
C ASN A 47 8.26 -0.80 19.04
N GLU A 48 8.73 -0.97 20.29
CA GLU A 48 7.89 -0.90 21.49
C GLU A 48 7.26 0.49 21.61
N PRO A 49 5.98 0.61 22.05
CA PRO A 49 5.30 1.91 22.13
C PRO A 49 6.06 3.00 22.90
N SER A 50 6.82 2.62 23.93
CA SER A 50 7.62 3.54 24.75
C SER A 50 8.87 4.11 24.06
N LYS A 51 9.31 3.51 22.95
CA LYS A 51 10.52 3.88 22.20
C LYS A 51 10.21 4.56 20.87
N ARG A 52 8.92 4.68 20.53
CA ARG A 52 8.48 5.28 19.28
C ARG A 52 8.83 6.75 19.22
N GLN A 53 9.31 7.19 18.07
CA GLN A 53 9.58 8.60 17.81
C GLN A 53 8.54 9.18 16.84
N ASP A 54 8.28 10.47 17.02
CA ASP A 54 7.50 11.27 16.09
C ASP A 54 8.31 11.47 14.80
N ILE A 55 7.88 10.82 13.73
CA ILE A 55 8.58 10.82 12.44
C ILE A 55 8.42 12.14 11.69
N THR A 56 7.45 12.99 12.04
CA THR A 56 7.20 14.27 11.35
C THR A 56 8.42 15.17 11.39
N ARG A 57 9.22 15.07 12.46
CA ARG A 57 10.48 15.78 12.67
C ARG A 57 11.57 15.44 11.65
N TRP A 58 11.48 14.26 11.03
CA TRP A 58 12.42 13.83 10.00
C TRP A 58 12.02 14.30 8.61
N PHE A 59 10.76 14.70 8.44
CA PHE A 59 10.15 15.04 7.14
C PHE A 59 9.56 16.46 7.15
N ASN A 60 10.38 17.45 7.52
CA ASN A 60 9.98 18.85 7.73
C ASN A 60 9.35 19.56 6.52
N TYR A 61 9.48 19.01 5.32
CA TYR A 61 8.95 19.58 4.07
C TYR A 61 7.72 18.84 3.54
N VAL A 62 7.29 17.76 4.20
CA VAL A 62 6.08 17.03 3.82
C VAL A 62 4.88 17.80 4.33
N THR A 63 3.95 18.13 3.43
CA THR A 63 2.78 18.96 3.73
C THR A 63 1.60 18.16 4.27
N ASP A 64 1.46 16.90 3.88
CA ASP A 64 0.35 16.02 4.28
C ASP A 64 0.83 14.57 4.47
N MET A 65 1.55 14.33 5.56
CA MET A 65 2.08 13.00 5.88
C MET A 65 0.95 12.00 6.16
N GLU A 66 -0.11 12.42 6.85
CA GLU A 66 -1.23 11.55 7.20
C GLU A 66 -1.98 11.11 5.95
N GLY A 67 -2.31 12.03 5.04
CA GLY A 67 -2.98 11.71 3.78
C GLY A 67 -2.15 10.80 2.89
N ASP A 68 -0.83 10.96 2.90
CA ASP A 68 0.11 10.10 2.17
C ASP A 68 0.18 8.68 2.75
N LEU A 69 0.23 8.54 4.07
CA LEU A 69 0.11 7.24 4.74
C LEU A 69 -1.25 6.58 4.45
N GLN A 70 -2.35 7.34 4.48
CA GLN A 70 -3.67 6.82 4.12
C GLN A 70 -3.74 6.30 2.69
N LYS A 71 -3.09 6.95 1.72
CA LYS A 71 -2.99 6.45 0.34
C LYS A 71 -2.24 5.12 0.30
N ALA A 72 -1.13 4.99 1.04
CA ALA A 72 -0.38 3.74 1.13
C ALA A 72 -1.22 2.60 1.73
N TRP A 73 -2.01 2.88 2.79
CA TRP A 73 -2.91 1.88 3.40
C TRP A 73 -4.03 1.45 2.46
N LYS A 74 -4.61 2.38 1.70
CA LYS A 74 -5.60 2.05 0.67
C LYS A 74 -4.99 1.16 -0.42
N MET A 75 -3.78 1.48 -0.89
CA MET A 75 -3.09 0.66 -1.88
C MET A 75 -2.82 -0.75 -1.36
N TRP A 76 -2.30 -0.88 -0.13
CA TRP A 76 -2.10 -2.17 0.52
C TRP A 76 -3.40 -2.97 0.63
N ALA A 77 -4.50 -2.34 1.07
CA ALA A 77 -5.80 -2.99 1.16
C ALA A 77 -6.29 -3.51 -0.20
N CYS A 78 -6.12 -2.74 -1.28
CA CYS A 78 -6.44 -3.18 -2.63
C CYS A 78 -5.60 -4.39 -3.07
N VAL A 79 -4.28 -4.36 -2.80
CA VAL A 79 -3.37 -5.47 -3.13
C VAL A 79 -3.75 -6.72 -2.35
N ASN A 80 -3.95 -6.61 -1.03
CA ASN A 80 -4.33 -7.75 -0.21
C ASN A 80 -5.69 -8.31 -0.63
N ALA A 81 -6.69 -7.47 -0.90
CA ALA A 81 -7.99 -7.92 -1.41
C ALA A 81 -7.85 -8.69 -2.73
N GLY A 82 -7.02 -8.20 -3.67
CA GLY A 82 -6.71 -8.90 -4.91
C GLY A 82 -6.03 -10.25 -4.67
N VAL A 83 -5.06 -10.31 -3.75
CA VAL A 83 -4.37 -11.55 -3.37
C VAL A 83 -5.33 -12.57 -2.77
N GLN A 84 -6.24 -12.15 -1.88
CA GLN A 84 -7.21 -13.04 -1.27
C GLN A 84 -8.25 -13.53 -2.29
N ALA A 85 -8.68 -12.68 -3.22
CA ALA A 85 -9.67 -13.01 -4.26
C ALA A 85 -9.09 -13.84 -5.42
N ALA A 86 -7.78 -13.84 -5.63
CA ALA A 86 -7.13 -14.61 -6.69
C ALA A 86 -7.37 -16.11 -6.50
N GLU A 87 -7.48 -16.86 -7.60
CA GLU A 87 -7.58 -18.33 -7.53
C GLU A 87 -6.28 -18.95 -6.99
N THR A 88 -6.41 -20.09 -6.30
CA THR A 88 -5.26 -20.79 -5.69
C THR A 88 -4.29 -21.37 -6.74
N SER A 89 -4.75 -21.52 -7.97
CA SER A 89 -3.95 -21.86 -9.16
C SER A 89 -2.95 -20.76 -9.55
N ILE A 90 -3.26 -19.49 -9.25
CA ILE A 90 -2.43 -18.31 -9.56
C ILE A 90 -1.60 -17.91 -8.35
N ILE A 91 -2.23 -17.85 -7.17
CA ILE A 91 -1.56 -17.52 -5.91
C ILE A 91 -1.78 -18.65 -4.92
N GLY A 92 -0.68 -19.34 -4.57
CA GLY A 92 -0.73 -20.44 -3.60
C GLY A 92 -1.23 -20.00 -2.22
N GLU A 93 -1.86 -20.93 -1.50
CA GLU A 93 -2.46 -20.65 -0.19
C GLU A 93 -1.44 -20.14 0.85
N SER A 94 -0.17 -20.53 0.73
CA SER A 94 0.92 -20.03 1.57
C SER A 94 1.11 -18.51 1.44
N VAL A 95 1.04 -17.99 0.21
CA VAL A 95 1.18 -16.55 -0.07
C VAL A 95 -0.06 -15.80 0.43
N LYS A 96 -1.26 -16.33 0.20
CA LYS A 96 -2.50 -15.74 0.74
C LYS A 96 -2.45 -15.63 2.26
N LYS A 97 -2.00 -16.68 2.94
CA LYS A 97 -1.81 -16.71 4.40
C LYS A 97 -0.78 -15.68 4.85
N MET A 98 0.34 -15.55 4.14
CA MET A 98 1.37 -14.55 4.45
C MET A 98 0.81 -13.13 4.39
N PHE A 99 0.10 -12.78 3.31
CA PHE A 99 -0.52 -11.46 3.15
C PHE A 99 -1.58 -11.19 4.22
N ARG A 100 -2.40 -12.20 4.57
CA ARG A 100 -3.39 -12.09 5.64
C ARG A 100 -2.76 -11.84 7.00
N ASN A 101 -1.65 -12.52 7.30
CA ASN A 101 -0.94 -12.34 8.56
C ASN A 101 -0.28 -10.95 8.63
N ALA A 102 0.32 -10.49 7.54
CA ALA A 102 0.92 -9.16 7.46
C ALA A 102 -0.14 -8.06 7.62
N ASP A 103 -1.30 -8.22 6.97
CA ASP A 103 -2.41 -7.29 7.09
C ASP A 103 -2.96 -7.24 8.53
N LYS A 104 -3.15 -8.40 9.16
CA LYS A 104 -3.56 -8.47 10.57
C LYS A 104 -2.58 -7.75 11.50
N TRP A 105 -1.27 -8.00 11.33
CA TRP A 105 -0.22 -7.33 12.10
C TRP A 105 -0.27 -5.81 11.91
N LEU A 106 -0.42 -5.34 10.67
CA LEU A 106 -0.46 -3.92 10.36
C LEU A 106 -1.65 -3.23 11.02
N GLN A 107 -2.85 -3.83 10.93
CA GLN A 107 -4.07 -3.30 11.55
C GLN A 107 -3.94 -3.22 13.08
N GLU A 108 -3.41 -4.26 13.72
CA GLU A 108 -3.17 -4.27 15.18
C GLU A 108 -2.19 -3.17 15.61
N LYS A 109 -1.11 -2.97 14.84
CA LYS A 109 -0.10 -1.94 15.11
C LYS A 109 -0.64 -0.53 14.93
N ILE A 110 -1.40 -0.26 13.86
CA ILE A 110 -2.05 1.03 13.62
C ILE A 110 -3.07 1.33 14.71
N ALA A 111 -3.90 0.34 15.10
CA ALA A 111 -4.87 0.53 16.18
C ALA A 111 -4.19 0.87 17.52
N THR A 112 -3.08 0.19 17.82
CA THR A 112 -2.26 0.47 19.02
C THR A 112 -1.65 1.87 18.94
N ALA A 113 -1.12 2.25 17.78
CA ALA A 113 -0.54 3.58 17.54
C ALA A 113 -1.57 4.70 17.76
N ALA A 114 -2.79 4.52 17.22
CA ALA A 114 -3.90 5.46 17.38
C ALA A 114 -4.32 5.59 18.85
N ALA A 115 -4.32 4.51 19.63
CA ALA A 115 -4.59 4.56 21.06
C ALA A 115 -3.50 5.27 21.88
N SER A 116 -2.27 5.35 21.34
CA SER A 116 -1.11 5.96 22.00
C SER A 116 -0.78 7.40 21.54
N ASN A 117 -1.54 8.00 20.61
CA ASN A 117 -1.31 9.36 20.06
C ASN A 117 0.14 9.63 19.57
N GLY A 118 0.86 8.60 19.09
CA GLY A 118 2.32 8.60 19.22
C GLY A 118 3.18 8.67 17.95
N LEU A 119 2.65 8.90 16.75
CA LEU A 119 3.44 8.68 15.52
C LEU A 119 3.31 9.72 14.42
N VAL A 120 2.22 10.51 14.40
CA VAL A 120 1.99 11.66 13.52
C VAL A 120 1.19 12.68 14.30
#